data_AF-A0A520HVL7-F1
#
_entry.id   AF-A0A520HVL7-F1
#
_cell.length_a   1.000
_cell.length_b   1.000
_cell.length_c   1.000
_cell.angle_alpha   90.00
_cell.angle_beta   90.00
_cell.angle_gamma   90.00
#
_symmetry.space_group_name_H-M   'P 1'
#
loop_
_entity.id
_entity.type
_entity.pdbx_description
1 polymer ?
#
loop_
_entity_poly.entity_id
_entity_poly.type
_entity_poly.pdbx_seq_one_letter_code
_entity_poly.pdbx_strand_id
1 'polypeptide(L)'
;MERRVARTPAMLEMSGLLSRIVEWLVVSAVGLFGIWATIGVFKLEPIEQYVRVAWLAGVAYALIGELTGCYDVDGRFTLRTGWTRVLTAWVGCGVAMLTVAFFMKTSNDFSRGWTVFWFVSVGLALIVTRGISTLILRSMKRKGVFN
;
A
#
# COMPACT_ATOMS: atom_id res chain seq x y z
N MET A 1 39.45 -14.59 -5.62
CA MET A 1 38.17 -14.77 -6.34
C MET A 1 37.06 -14.74 -5.29
N GLU A 2 36.46 -13.59 -4.94
CA GLU A 2 35.40 -13.57 -3.89
C GLU A 2 34.58 -12.26 -3.84
N ARG A 3 34.24 -11.66 -5.00
CA ARG A 3 33.45 -10.39 -5.04
C ARG A 3 32.17 -10.44 -5.91
N ARG A 4 31.73 -11.62 -6.37
CA ARG A 4 30.55 -11.75 -7.24
C ARG A 4 29.28 -12.28 -6.56
N VAL A 5 29.34 -12.77 -5.33
CA VAL A 5 28.17 -13.41 -4.67
C VAL A 5 27.36 -12.44 -3.79
N ALA A 6 27.92 -11.28 -3.40
CA ALA A 6 27.28 -10.37 -2.43
C ALA A 6 26.35 -9.29 -3.03
N ARG A 7 26.33 -9.06 -4.35
CA ARG A 7 25.53 -7.98 -4.96
C ARG A 7 24.05 -8.33 -5.15
N THR A 8 23.75 -9.61 -5.36
CA THR A 8 22.40 -10.13 -5.59
C THR A 8 21.46 -9.97 -4.38
N PRO A 9 21.88 -10.22 -3.12
CA PRO A 9 20.98 -10.01 -1.96
C PRO A 9 20.68 -8.52 -1.70
N ALA A 10 21.69 -7.64 -1.77
CA ALA A 10 21.53 -6.23 -1.42
C ALA A 10 20.58 -5.45 -2.37
N MET A 11 20.66 -5.68 -3.69
CA MET A 11 19.73 -5.02 -4.63
C MET A 11 18.28 -5.48 -4.44
N LEU A 12 18.11 -6.70 -3.93
CA LEU A 12 16.82 -7.35 -3.78
C LEU A 12 16.13 -6.92 -2.47
N GLU A 13 16.89 -6.77 -1.40
CA GLU A 13 16.45 -6.08 -0.17
C GLU A 13 16.10 -4.62 -0.46
N MET A 14 16.95 -3.89 -1.20
CA MET A 14 16.73 -2.48 -1.50
C MET A 14 15.49 -2.25 -2.36
N SER A 15 15.21 -3.11 -3.34
CA SER A 15 13.96 -3.05 -4.10
C SER A 15 12.71 -3.37 -3.25
N GLY A 16 12.86 -4.19 -2.21
CA GLY A 16 11.80 -4.45 -1.23
C GLY A 16 11.47 -3.21 -0.41
N LEU A 17 12.51 -2.58 0.16
CA LEU A 17 12.38 -1.33 0.90
C LEU A 17 11.79 -0.21 0.03
N LEU A 18 12.25 -0.08 -1.21
CA LEU A 18 11.69 0.88 -2.16
C LEU A 18 10.21 0.62 -2.42
N SER A 19 9.81 -0.63 -2.66
CA SER A 19 8.40 -0.96 -2.89
C SER A 19 7.53 -0.64 -1.66
N ARG A 20 8.06 -0.85 -0.45
CA ARG A 20 7.37 -0.52 0.81
C ARG A 20 7.16 0.98 0.95
N ILE A 21 8.21 1.77 0.70
CA ILE A 21 8.14 3.24 0.76
C ILE A 21 7.14 3.76 -0.28
N VAL A 22 7.21 3.24 -1.51
CA VAL A 22 6.31 3.64 -2.60
C VAL A 22 4.86 3.30 -2.27
N GLU A 23 4.56 2.08 -1.82
CA GLU A 23 3.19 1.68 -1.49
C GLU A 23 2.65 2.47 -0.29
N TRP A 24 3.48 2.74 0.72
CA TRP A 24 3.10 3.63 1.85
C TRP A 24 2.80 5.06 1.39
N LEU A 25 3.63 5.61 0.50
CA LEU A 25 3.42 6.92 -0.10
C LEU A 25 2.13 6.94 -0.92
N VAL A 26 1.81 5.88 -1.66
CA VAL A 26 0.57 5.76 -2.44
C VAL A 26 -0.65 5.78 -1.53
N VAL A 27 -0.68 4.97 -0.45
CA VAL A 27 -1.79 4.97 0.51
C VAL A 27 -2.01 6.37 1.08
N SER A 28 -0.93 7.02 1.50
CA SER A 28 -0.98 8.35 2.12
C SER A 28 -1.42 9.43 1.13
N ALA A 29 -0.79 9.48 -0.06
CA ALA A 29 -1.06 10.48 -1.08
C ALA A 29 -2.47 10.35 -1.66
N VAL A 30 -2.93 9.13 -1.97
CA VAL A 30 -4.28 8.87 -2.48
C VAL A 30 -5.32 9.17 -1.40
N GLY A 31 -5.04 8.84 -0.13
CA GLY A 31 -5.90 9.20 0.99
C GLY A 31 -6.08 10.71 1.12
N LEU A 32 -4.99 11.47 1.15
CA LEU A 32 -5.01 12.93 1.27
C LEU A 32 -5.65 13.60 0.05
N PHE A 33 -5.31 13.15 -1.16
CA PHE A 33 -5.91 13.63 -2.39
C PHE A 33 -7.41 13.33 -2.44
N GLY A 34 -7.82 12.15 -1.97
CA GLY A 34 -9.22 11.75 -1.89
C GLY A 34 -10.03 12.65 -0.95
N ILE A 35 -9.46 13.06 0.19
CA ILE A 35 -10.08 14.05 1.08
C ILE A 35 -10.29 15.36 0.33
N TRP A 36 -9.22 15.90 -0.27
CA TRP A 36 -9.28 17.16 -1.01
C TRP A 36 -10.32 17.12 -2.15
N ALA A 37 -10.34 16.04 -2.93
CA ALA A 37 -11.23 15.89 -4.08
C ALA A 37 -12.71 15.71 -3.70
N THR A 38 -13.01 15.28 -2.47
CA THR A 38 -14.37 14.90 -2.06
C THR A 38 -14.92 15.66 -0.86
N ILE A 39 -14.17 16.63 -0.33
CA ILE A 39 -14.57 17.46 0.82
C ILE A 39 -15.95 18.10 0.64
N GLY A 40 -16.22 18.68 -0.54
CA GLY A 40 -17.51 19.30 -0.85
C GLY A 40 -18.64 18.32 -1.16
N VAL A 41 -18.31 17.07 -1.52
CA VAL A 41 -19.30 16.04 -1.89
C VAL A 41 -19.82 15.32 -0.64
N PHE A 42 -18.92 14.95 0.27
CA PHE A 42 -19.25 14.16 1.46
C PHE A 42 -19.34 14.97 2.75
N LYS A 43 -19.15 16.30 2.70
CA LYS A 43 -19.18 17.22 3.86
C LYS A 43 -18.28 16.70 4.99
N LEU A 44 -16.99 16.58 4.69
CA LEU A 44 -16.00 15.97 5.58
C LEU A 44 -15.62 16.94 6.72
N GLU A 45 -16.43 16.96 7.78
CA GLU A 45 -16.17 17.76 8.99
C GLU A 45 -16.26 16.86 10.23
N PRO A 46 -15.29 16.95 11.17
CA PRO A 46 -14.04 17.71 11.11
C PRO A 46 -12.96 17.03 10.24
N ILE A 47 -12.27 17.80 9.39
CA ILE A 47 -11.32 17.27 8.39
C ILE A 47 -10.12 16.54 9.02
N GLU A 48 -9.73 16.93 10.23
CA GLU A 48 -8.58 16.39 10.95
C GLU A 48 -8.74 14.89 11.22
N GLN A 49 -9.98 14.43 11.43
CA GLN A 49 -10.26 13.02 11.66
C GLN A 49 -9.96 12.18 10.40
N TYR A 50 -10.36 12.68 9.23
CA TYR A 50 -10.12 12.02 7.94
C TYR A 50 -8.62 12.00 7.61
N VAL A 51 -7.91 13.10 7.89
CA VAL A 51 -6.45 13.17 7.71
C VAL A 51 -5.73 12.17 8.61
N ARG A 52 -6.13 12.05 9.89
CA ARG A 52 -5.59 11.04 10.82
C ARG A 52 -5.83 9.62 10.31
N VAL A 53 -7.02 9.33 9.79
CA VAL A 53 -7.33 8.03 9.19
C VAL A 53 -6.41 7.71 8.00
N ALA A 54 -6.17 8.67 7.11
CA ALA A 54 -5.27 8.47 5.97
C ALA A 54 -3.84 8.13 6.41
N TRP A 55 -3.31 8.85 7.41
CA TRP A 55 -1.97 8.58 7.97
C TRP A 55 -1.89 7.23 8.70
N LEU A 56 -2.86 6.96 9.58
CA LEU A 56 -2.92 5.71 10.34
C LEU A 56 -3.04 4.50 9.42
N ALA A 57 -3.84 4.61 8.35
CA ALA A 57 -3.96 3.57 7.35
C ALA A 57 -2.65 3.34 6.59
N GLY A 58 -1.90 4.40 6.27
CA GLY A 58 -0.57 4.26 5.68
C GLY A 58 0.36 3.43 6.57
N VAL A 59 0.47 3.81 7.85
CA VAL A 59 1.29 3.08 8.84
C VAL A 59 0.80 1.64 9.03
N ALA A 60 -0.49 1.44 9.24
CA ALA A 60 -1.09 0.12 9.41
C ALA A 60 -0.86 -0.78 8.19
N TYR A 61 -1.02 -0.25 6.99
CA TYR A 61 -0.74 -0.97 5.76
C TYR A 61 0.73 -1.39 5.66
N ALA A 62 1.66 -0.49 5.96
CA ALA A 62 3.09 -0.82 5.92
C ALA A 62 3.46 -1.93 6.91
N LEU A 63 2.86 -1.95 8.11
CA LEU A 63 3.06 -3.00 9.12
C LEU A 63 2.44 -4.33 8.68
N ILE A 64 1.19 -4.32 8.22
CA ILE A 64 0.49 -5.53 7.79
C ILE A 64 1.13 -6.11 6.51
N GLY A 65 1.58 -5.25 5.59
CA GLY A 65 2.32 -5.64 4.40
C GLY A 65 3.62 -6.39 4.73
N GLU A 66 4.32 -5.97 5.79
CA GLU A 66 5.50 -6.66 6.31
C GLU A 66 5.14 -8.03 6.91
N LEU A 67 4.11 -8.07 7.77
CA LEU A 67 3.64 -9.32 8.41
C LEU A 67 3.12 -10.36 7.41
N THR A 68 2.51 -9.92 6.31
CA THR A 68 1.94 -10.80 5.27
C THR A 68 2.96 -11.27 4.24
N GLY A 69 4.25 -10.92 4.40
CA GLY A 69 5.29 -11.26 3.43
C GLY A 69 5.04 -10.63 2.06
N CYS A 70 4.37 -9.48 2.02
CA CYS A 70 4.08 -8.77 0.77
C CYS A 70 5.37 -8.38 0.04
N TYR A 71 6.47 -8.20 0.78
CA TYR A 71 7.77 -7.84 0.25
C TYR A 71 8.72 -9.03 0.04
N ASP A 72 8.27 -10.26 0.28
CA ASP A 72 9.11 -11.45 0.15
C ASP A 72 9.49 -11.73 -1.32
N VAL A 73 10.71 -12.20 -1.50
CA VAL A 73 11.48 -12.28 -2.76
C VAL A 73 10.85 -13.25 -3.76
N ASP A 74 10.37 -14.39 -3.26
CA ASP A 74 9.90 -15.50 -4.08
C ASP A 74 8.59 -15.19 -4.81
N GLY A 75 7.80 -14.24 -4.30
CA GLY A 75 6.54 -13.80 -4.89
C GLY A 75 6.65 -12.71 -5.96
N ARG A 76 7.81 -12.05 -6.11
CA ARG A 76 7.94 -10.80 -6.90
C ARG A 76 7.89 -11.00 -8.41
N PHE A 77 8.14 -12.21 -8.89
CA PHE A 77 8.16 -12.51 -10.34
C PHE A 77 6.77 -12.85 -10.91
N THR A 78 5.79 -13.10 -10.05
CA THR A 78 4.44 -13.54 -10.44
C THR A 78 3.41 -12.46 -10.13
N LEU A 79 2.87 -11.81 -11.17
CA LEU A 79 1.86 -10.74 -11.01
C LEU A 79 0.68 -11.19 -10.13
N ARG A 80 0.18 -12.41 -10.35
CA ARG A 80 -0.98 -12.95 -9.63
C ARG A 80 -0.73 -13.02 -8.12
N THR A 81 0.38 -13.62 -7.71
CA THR A 81 0.77 -13.74 -6.29
C THR A 81 1.05 -12.37 -5.67
N GLY A 82 1.69 -11.47 -6.42
CA GLY A 82 1.98 -10.11 -5.97
C GLY A 82 0.72 -9.28 -5.70
N TRP A 83 -0.32 -9.41 -6.53
CA TRP A 83 -1.59 -8.71 -6.37
C TRP A 83 -2.41 -9.27 -5.21
N THR A 84 -2.46 -10.60 -5.07
CA THR A 84 -3.18 -11.24 -3.94
C THR A 84 -2.59 -10.79 -2.61
N ARG A 85 -1.25 -10.75 -2.46
CA ARG A 85 -0.60 -10.31 -1.21
C ARG A 85 -0.91 -8.84 -0.89
N VAL A 86 -0.84 -7.95 -1.88
CA VAL A 86 -1.17 -6.52 -1.71
C VAL A 86 -2.61 -6.33 -1.26
N LEU A 87 -3.55 -7.06 -1.88
CA LEU A 87 -4.96 -6.97 -1.54
C LEU A 87 -5.25 -7.60 -0.18
N THR A 88 -4.62 -8.72 0.18
CA THR A 88 -4.74 -9.29 1.52
C THR A 88 -4.24 -8.33 2.58
N ALA A 89 -3.10 -7.67 2.36
CA ALA A 89 -2.58 -6.65 3.27
C ALA A 89 -3.52 -5.44 3.37
N TRP A 90 -4.09 -4.99 2.26
CA TRP A 90 -5.03 -3.87 2.23
C TRP A 90 -6.36 -4.19 2.92
N VAL A 91 -6.92 -5.36 2.66
CA VAL A 91 -8.13 -5.85 3.35
C VAL A 91 -7.86 -6.01 4.85
N GLY A 92 -6.72 -6.59 5.22
CA GLY A 92 -6.29 -6.67 6.63
C GLY A 92 -6.19 -5.30 7.28
N CYS A 93 -5.63 -4.31 6.58
CA CYS A 93 -5.59 -2.92 7.03
C CYS A 93 -7.00 -2.34 7.22
N GLY A 94 -7.92 -2.58 6.28
CA GLY A 94 -9.32 -2.17 6.39
C GLY A 94 -10.00 -2.76 7.63
N VAL A 95 -9.82 -4.06 7.87
CA VAL A 95 -10.37 -4.75 9.05
C VAL A 95 -9.77 -4.19 10.34
N ALA A 96 -8.46 -3.97 10.39
CA ALA A 96 -7.80 -3.37 11.55
C ALA A 96 -8.33 -1.95 11.84
N MET A 97 -8.46 -1.11 10.81
CA MET A 97 -9.02 0.23 10.93
C MET A 97 -10.48 0.22 11.39
N LEU A 98 -11.31 -0.68 10.85
CA LEU A 98 -12.70 -0.85 11.29
C LEU A 98 -12.78 -1.29 12.75
N THR A 99 -11.89 -2.19 13.16
CA THR A 99 -11.80 -2.65 14.56
C THR A 99 -11.47 -1.49 15.49
N VAL A 100 -10.48 -0.67 15.14
CA VAL A 100 -10.11 0.55 15.90
C VAL A 100 -11.29 1.53 15.95
N ALA A 101 -11.93 1.80 14.82
CA ALA A 101 -13.08 2.71 14.75
C ALA A 101 -14.26 2.23 15.60
N PHE A 102 -14.49 0.91 15.64
CA PHE A 102 -15.50 0.30 16.50
C PHE A 102 -15.17 0.51 17.98
N PHE A 103 -13.93 0.23 18.41
CA PHE A 103 -13.50 0.47 19.80
C PHE A 103 -13.55 1.94 20.20
N MET A 104 -13.25 2.85 19.27
CA MET A 104 -13.36 4.29 19.51
C MET A 104 -14.80 4.80 19.50
N LYS A 105 -15.78 3.97 19.10
CA LYS A 105 -17.20 4.34 18.94
C LYS A 105 -17.43 5.51 17.97
N THR A 106 -16.50 5.76 17.06
CA THR A 106 -16.56 6.87 16.10
C THR A 106 -17.25 6.50 14.79
N SER A 107 -17.74 5.26 14.64
CA SER A 107 -18.26 4.77 13.35
C SER A 107 -19.47 5.52 12.81
N ASN A 108 -20.25 6.20 13.67
CA ASN A 108 -21.41 6.98 13.25
C ASN A 108 -21.04 8.39 12.77
N ASP A 109 -19.86 8.88 13.14
CA ASP A 109 -19.41 10.24 12.82
C ASP A 109 -18.73 10.30 11.44
N PHE A 110 -18.32 9.15 10.90
CA PHE A 110 -17.68 9.04 9.59
C PHE A 110 -18.68 8.85 8.46
N SER A 111 -18.45 9.56 7.35
CA SER A 111 -19.18 9.35 6.10
C SER A 111 -18.90 7.96 5.51
N ARG A 112 -19.90 7.08 5.53
CA ARG A 112 -19.83 5.73 4.94
C ARG A 112 -19.48 5.77 3.45
N GLY A 113 -20.04 6.76 2.73
CA GLY A 113 -19.77 6.95 1.31
C GLY A 113 -18.30 7.28 1.05
N TRP A 114 -17.73 8.18 1.84
CA TRP A 114 -16.32 8.50 1.77
C TRP A 114 -15.45 7.28 2.13
N THR A 115 -15.80 6.52 3.18
CA THR A 115 -15.03 5.33 3.58
C THR A 115 -14.94 4.29 2.46
N VAL A 116 -16.06 4.00 1.77
CA VAL A 116 -16.06 3.06 0.65
C VAL A 116 -15.25 3.61 -0.53
N PHE A 117 -15.46 4.88 -0.88
CA PHE A 117 -14.71 5.53 -1.96
C PHE A 117 -13.19 5.52 -1.69
N TRP A 118 -12.78 5.92 -0.49
CA TRP A 118 -11.40 5.92 -0.04
C TRP A 118 -10.80 4.52 -0.07
N PHE A 119 -11.53 3.52 0.46
CA PHE A 119 -11.04 2.15 0.51
C PHE A 119 -10.81 1.56 -0.88
N VAL A 120 -11.75 1.79 -1.80
CA VAL A 120 -11.65 1.30 -3.19
C VAL A 120 -10.58 2.04 -3.98
N SER A 121 -10.51 3.38 -3.87
CA SER A 121 -9.54 4.19 -4.61
C SER A 121 -8.10 3.86 -4.23
N VAL A 122 -7.81 3.71 -2.94
CA VAL A 122 -6.48 3.28 -2.47
C VAL A 122 -6.18 1.85 -2.92
N GLY A 123 -7.14 0.93 -2.82
CA GLY A 123 -6.96 -0.45 -3.29
C GLY A 123 -6.61 -0.53 -4.79
N LEU A 124 -7.30 0.24 -5.63
CA LEU A 124 -7.00 0.34 -7.05
C LEU A 124 -5.61 0.94 -7.31
N ALA A 125 -5.25 2.02 -6.60
CA ALA A 125 -3.95 2.65 -6.74
C ALA A 125 -2.80 1.71 -6.34
N LEU A 126 -3.00 0.87 -5.31
CA LEU A 126 -2.05 -0.16 -4.91
C LEU A 126 -1.88 -1.25 -5.99
N ILE A 127 -2.97 -1.73 -6.58
CA ILE A 127 -2.91 -2.70 -7.70
C ILE A 127 -2.11 -2.11 -8.87
N VAL A 128 -2.41 -0.86 -9.25
CA VAL A 128 -1.72 -0.17 -10.35
C VAL A 128 -0.22 -0.03 -10.04
N THR A 129 0.11 0.45 -8.84
CA THR A 129 1.49 0.58 -8.37
C THR A 129 2.24 -0.75 -8.41
N ARG A 130 1.58 -1.83 -7.99
CA ARG A 130 2.15 -3.17 -8.01
C ARG A 130 2.39 -3.66 -9.43
N GLY A 131 1.43 -3.47 -10.33
CA GLY A 131 1.55 -3.79 -11.74
C GLY A 131 2.73 -3.06 -12.39
N ILE A 132 2.85 -1.75 -12.19
CA ILE A 132 3.96 -0.93 -12.69
C ILE A 132 5.30 -1.45 -12.15
N SER A 133 5.40 -1.67 -10.83
CA SER A 133 6.62 -2.17 -10.20
C SER A 133 7.06 -3.52 -10.77
N THR A 134 6.12 -4.45 -10.95
CA THR A 134 6.41 -5.76 -11.57
C THR A 134 6.85 -5.61 -13.02
N LEU A 135 6.25 -4.71 -13.81
CA LEU A 135 6.66 -4.46 -15.19
C LEU A 135 8.07 -3.88 -15.28
N ILE A 136 8.40 -2.90 -14.43
CA ILE A 136 9.74 -2.30 -14.36
C ILE A 136 10.77 -3.37 -14.02
N LEU A 137 10.55 -4.17 -12.96
CA LEU A 137 11.47 -5.24 -12.57
C LEU A 137 11.65 -6.29 -13.68
N ARG A 138 10.56 -6.69 -14.34
CA ARG A 138 10.62 -7.61 -15.49
C ARG A 138 11.41 -7.01 -16.66
N SER A 139 11.28 -5.71 -16.92
CA SER A 139 12.04 -5.03 -17.97
C SER A 139 13.54 -4.96 -17.66
N MET A 140 13.91 -4.69 -16.40
CA MET A 140 15.31 -4.66 -15.95
C MET A 140 15.97 -6.03 -16.02
N LYS A 141 15.23 -7.10 -15.69
CA LYS A 141 15.70 -8.48 -15.86
C LYS A 141 16.00 -8.81 -17.33
N ARG A 142 15.15 -8.36 -18.26
CA ARG A 142 15.38 -8.56 -19.71
C ARG A 142 16.57 -7.77 -20.25
N LYS A 143 16.91 -6.63 -19.64
CA LYS A 143 18.04 -5.78 -20.04
C LYS A 143 19.40 -6.22 -19.48
N GLY A 144 19.47 -7.35 -18.76
CA GLY A 144 20.75 -7.91 -18.28
C GLY A 144 21.41 -7.12 -17.15
N VAL A 145 20.71 -6.18 -16.51
CA VAL A 145 21.26 -5.34 -15.40
C VAL A 145 21.59 -6.16 -14.15
N PHE A 146 21.10 -7.41 -14.07
CA PHE A 146 21.37 -8.36 -12.99
C PHE A 146 22.39 -9.45 -13.36
N ASN A 147 23.14 -9.31 -14.47
CA ASN A 147 24.18 -10.25 -14.89
C ASN A 147 25.59 -9.72 -14.61
#